data_AF-A0A4Q2JW51-F1
#
_entry.id   AF-A0A4Q2JW51-F1
#
_cell.length_a   1.000
_cell.length_b   1.000
_cell.length_c   1.000
_cell.angle_alpha   90.00
_cell.angle_beta   90.00
_cell.angle_gamma   90.00
#
_symmetry.space_group_name_H-M   'P 1'
#
loop_
_entity.id
_entity.type
_entity.pdbx_description
1 polymer ?
#
loop_
_entity_poly.entity_id
_entity_poly.type
_entity_poly.pdbx_seq_one_letter_code
_entity_poly.pdbx_strand_id
1 'polypeptide(L)'
;MATVMMLLIRRPAAGRNQRTSRRFRMSSWLASVALRQAGRAFAAHPLVIRTQLPWHPLTKPQPLIRSCHFGVAPLPRGANVGAVGCRHPAPHAPGPPSPCHGGGHGTGRESCTPISARDVARPHTWSLSMTRIESASEHQHGVGLKIAVIVLALALATMTTLFLLTTSKIAGGSAELSAGATEVSDGSQQVAAGAGDLSAGSVELSEGAAAAATGATSLETGAASAAAGAEQVRSGADKAALGAASLADGASATATGADSLSTGASKSADGAAQLAAGAGQVAAGAQALAAGAATADSKIPELRGGLTSLNAGITEFKDSAKGYLKTESDKLSGGLGLLETTLASLKADLDLSDPNNAARYAALETITDQLQVGVTGMQGTAPAVLDGGFGKLQVGVGLVDAGLVKFDAEATSVLTAKSSELAAGAANLAAKSGELSAGASQVSAGASSLVDGTYRLAEGADNLSVGTSTLNAGAANLATGTKNLSAGAAKLADGTSDLASGAATLSIGASDLADGTAELSDGNALVAEGSATLATGAAGVSPSTMVPWLLVALGVGAAAIAVWITHRVRFARRESVTA
;
A
#
# COMPACT_ATOMS: atom_id res chain seq x y z
N MET A 1 -27.48 44.29 -39.38
CA MET A 1 -28.06 43.42 -40.43
C MET A 1 -28.38 42.08 -39.76
N ALA A 2 -29.56 41.47 -39.87
CA ALA A 2 -30.87 41.90 -40.40
C ALA A 2 -31.94 41.10 -39.61
N THR A 3 -33.03 41.67 -39.04
CA THR A 3 -34.30 42.08 -39.69
C THR A 3 -35.06 40.86 -40.24
N VAL A 4 -36.32 40.50 -39.91
CA VAL A 4 -37.40 40.92 -38.95
C VAL A 4 -38.40 39.71 -38.85
N MET A 5 -39.52 39.54 -38.12
CA MET A 5 -40.52 40.23 -37.25
C MET A 5 -40.98 39.19 -36.17
N MET A 6 -41.49 39.44 -34.96
CA MET A 6 -42.25 40.53 -34.29
C MET A 6 -43.80 40.45 -34.44
N LEU A 7 -44.50 40.11 -33.34
CA LEU A 7 -45.81 40.61 -32.81
C LEU A 7 -46.34 39.67 -31.68
N LEU A 8 -47.31 40.02 -30.82
CA LEU A 8 -47.30 41.01 -29.71
C LEU A 8 -48.48 40.78 -28.71
N ILE A 9 -48.55 41.55 -27.60
CA ILE A 9 -49.69 41.70 -26.62
C ILE A 9 -49.87 40.50 -25.63
N ARG A 10 -49.57 40.61 -24.30
CA ARG A 10 -50.31 41.23 -23.14
C ARG A 10 -51.64 40.50 -22.78
N ARG A 11 -52.03 40.26 -21.50
CA ARG A 11 -51.61 40.70 -20.13
C ARG A 11 -51.85 39.57 -19.06
N PRO A 12 -51.51 39.74 -17.74
CA PRO A 12 -51.30 38.62 -16.78
C PRO A 12 -52.31 38.51 -15.60
N ALA A 13 -52.23 37.43 -14.78
CA ALA A 13 -51.89 37.48 -13.33
C ALA A 13 -52.18 36.17 -12.51
N ALA A 14 -51.39 35.98 -11.44
CA ALA A 14 -51.68 35.31 -10.15
C ALA A 14 -52.02 33.79 -10.03
N GLY A 15 -51.09 33.03 -9.43
CA GLY A 15 -51.40 32.35 -8.14
C GLY A 15 -51.08 30.84 -7.96
N ARG A 16 -50.43 30.54 -6.82
CA ARG A 16 -50.41 29.25 -6.07
C ARG A 16 -49.85 27.96 -6.74
N ASN A 17 -48.53 27.81 -6.66
CA ASN A 17 -47.89 26.86 -5.73
C ASN A 17 -48.70 25.63 -5.26
N GLN A 18 -48.41 24.41 -5.75
CA GLN A 18 -47.73 23.36 -4.95
C GLN A 18 -47.42 22.05 -5.71
N ARG A 19 -46.53 21.27 -5.10
CA ARG A 19 -45.88 20.02 -5.54
C ARG A 19 -46.86 18.92 -5.99
N THR A 20 -46.47 18.16 -7.02
CA THR A 20 -46.95 16.78 -7.22
C THR A 20 -45.79 15.82 -7.48
N SER A 21 -45.74 14.73 -6.71
CA SER A 21 -45.00 13.51 -7.05
C SER A 21 -45.81 12.33 -6.49
N ARG A 22 -45.96 11.26 -7.28
CA ARG A 22 -46.99 10.24 -7.04
C ARG A 22 -46.44 9.02 -6.30
N ARG A 23 -47.27 8.42 -5.43
CA ARG A 23 -47.02 7.06 -4.90
C ARG A 23 -47.26 6.04 -6.01
N PHE A 24 -46.40 5.02 -6.11
CA PHE A 24 -46.62 3.85 -6.96
C PHE A 24 -47.39 2.77 -6.21
N ARG A 25 -48.53 2.31 -6.76
CA ARG A 25 -49.22 1.05 -6.42
C ARG A 25 -50.13 0.62 -7.58
N MET A 26 -49.86 -0.56 -8.14
CA MET A 26 -50.71 -1.33 -9.06
C MET A 26 -50.44 -2.81 -8.73
N SER A 27 -51.41 -3.56 -8.18
CA SER A 27 -52.43 -4.37 -8.87
C SER A 27 -51.81 -5.55 -9.64
N SER A 28 -51.92 -6.83 -9.23
CA SER A 28 -53.09 -7.64 -8.79
C SER A 28 -54.06 -8.01 -9.92
N TRP A 29 -53.89 -9.23 -10.45
CA TRP A 29 -54.75 -10.08 -11.30
C TRP A 29 -53.94 -11.39 -11.55
N LEU A 30 -54.44 -12.63 -11.58
CA LEU A 30 -55.78 -13.23 -11.50
C LEU A 30 -55.76 -14.55 -10.67
N ALA A 31 -56.93 -15.12 -10.36
CA ALA A 31 -57.12 -16.49 -9.85
C ALA A 31 -57.23 -17.51 -11.03
N SER A 32 -57.17 -18.84 -10.88
CA SER A 32 -58.13 -19.72 -10.14
C SER A 32 -57.67 -21.20 -10.10
N VAL A 33 -58.50 -22.10 -9.53
CA VAL A 33 -58.36 -23.57 -9.43
C VAL A 33 -57.33 -24.02 -8.38
N ALA A 34 -57.64 -24.49 -7.15
CA ALA A 34 -58.79 -25.16 -6.52
C ALA A 34 -58.80 -26.70 -6.58
N LEU A 35 -58.35 -27.34 -5.48
CA LEU A 35 -58.86 -28.62 -4.97
C LEU A 35 -58.61 -28.72 -3.45
N ARG A 36 -59.19 -29.72 -2.78
CA ARG A 36 -59.40 -29.76 -1.32
C ARG A 36 -58.90 -31.07 -0.68
N GLN A 37 -58.66 -30.98 0.64
CA GLN A 37 -58.63 -32.06 1.63
C GLN A 37 -57.60 -33.20 1.44
N ALA A 38 -56.65 -33.24 2.37
CA ALA A 38 -56.57 -34.36 3.32
C ALA A 38 -56.06 -33.82 4.66
N GLY A 39 -56.76 -34.11 5.75
CA GLY A 39 -56.32 -33.75 7.10
C GLY A 39 -56.26 -34.99 7.99
N ARG A 40 -55.25 -35.08 8.86
CA ARG A 40 -55.27 -35.92 10.05
C ARG A 40 -54.42 -35.27 11.13
N ALA A 41 -55.00 -35.09 12.31
CA ALA A 41 -54.31 -34.57 13.48
C ALA A 41 -53.72 -35.72 14.31
N PHE A 42 -52.72 -35.41 15.13
CA PHE A 42 -52.55 -36.06 16.43
C PHE A 42 -52.00 -35.07 17.45
N ALA A 43 -52.46 -35.20 18.69
CA ALA A 43 -52.09 -34.43 19.88
C ALA A 43 -51.06 -35.23 20.72
N ALA A 44 -50.38 -34.72 21.76
CA ALA A 44 -49.93 -33.38 22.15
C ALA A 44 -49.01 -33.53 23.39
N HIS A 45 -48.04 -32.62 23.56
CA HIS A 45 -47.32 -32.31 24.83
C HIS A 45 -46.45 -33.44 25.48
N PRO A 46 -45.60 -33.12 26.49
CA PRO A 46 -45.10 -31.81 26.95
C PRO A 46 -43.55 -31.68 26.92
N LEU A 47 -43.04 -30.57 27.49
CA LEU A 47 -41.64 -30.19 27.60
C LEU A 47 -40.76 -31.20 28.36
N VAL A 48 -39.49 -31.31 27.94
CA VAL A 48 -38.34 -31.40 28.87
C VAL A 48 -37.25 -30.43 28.41
N ILE A 49 -36.83 -29.52 29.29
CA ILE A 49 -35.67 -28.65 29.05
C ILE A 49 -34.41 -29.40 29.49
N ARG A 50 -33.39 -29.49 28.62
CA ARG A 50 -32.04 -29.86 29.05
C ARG A 50 -30.96 -29.16 28.24
N THR A 51 -30.24 -28.27 28.91
CA THR A 51 -29.05 -27.59 28.40
C THR A 51 -27.83 -28.51 28.46
N GLN A 52 -27.10 -28.65 27.35
CA GLN A 52 -25.70 -29.11 27.35
C GLN A 52 -24.90 -28.39 26.27
N LEU A 53 -23.65 -28.07 26.60
CA LEU A 53 -22.70 -27.39 25.72
C LEU A 53 -21.94 -28.42 24.86
N PRO A 54 -21.57 -28.10 23.61
CA PRO A 54 -20.58 -28.89 22.88
C PRO A 54 -19.17 -28.64 23.46
N TRP A 55 -18.51 -29.72 23.90
CA TRP A 55 -17.08 -29.71 24.25
C TRP A 55 -16.23 -30.12 23.04
N HIS A 56 -15.13 -29.41 22.78
CA HIS A 56 -14.14 -29.81 21.79
C HIS A 56 -13.22 -30.94 22.31
N PRO A 57 -13.03 -32.04 21.56
CA PRO A 57 -11.98 -33.01 21.84
C PRO A 57 -10.66 -32.63 21.13
N LEU A 58 -9.59 -32.43 21.91
CA LEU A 58 -8.21 -32.31 21.41
C LEU A 58 -7.48 -33.66 21.52
N THR A 59 -7.02 -34.24 20.40
CA THR A 59 -6.16 -35.43 20.45
C THR A 59 -5.11 -35.51 19.32
N LYS A 60 -3.82 -35.48 19.75
CA LYS A 60 -2.65 -36.20 19.18
C LYS A 60 -2.08 -35.73 17.81
N PRO A 61 -0.82 -36.07 17.46
CA PRO A 61 0.35 -36.37 18.31
C PRO A 61 1.67 -35.66 17.88
N GLN A 62 2.71 -35.80 18.71
CA GLN A 62 4.14 -35.58 18.38
C GLN A 62 4.72 -36.80 17.63
N PRO A 63 5.77 -36.66 16.77
CA PRO A 63 7.15 -36.81 17.29
C PRO A 63 8.28 -36.01 16.59
N LEU A 64 9.13 -35.38 17.42
CA LEU A 64 10.61 -35.45 17.43
C LEU A 64 11.40 -35.67 16.12
N ILE A 65 12.20 -34.66 15.71
CA ILE A 65 13.61 -34.81 15.29
C ILE A 65 14.47 -33.71 15.96
N ARG A 66 15.74 -33.99 16.26
CA ARG A 66 16.71 -33.09 16.93
C ARG A 66 17.32 -32.04 15.99
N SER A 67 17.77 -30.88 16.51
CA SER A 67 19.23 -30.57 16.69
C SER A 67 19.55 -29.15 17.21
N CYS A 68 20.46 -29.10 18.20
CA CYS A 68 21.50 -28.10 18.54
C CYS A 68 21.25 -26.57 18.64
N HIS A 69 21.98 -25.95 19.58
CA HIS A 69 22.16 -24.50 19.80
C HIS A 69 22.88 -23.81 18.61
N PHE A 70 22.67 -22.53 18.30
CA PHE A 70 23.12 -21.38 19.12
C PHE A 70 22.27 -20.11 18.93
N GLY A 71 22.23 -19.24 19.93
CA GLY A 71 21.47 -17.99 19.91
C GLY A 71 22.37 -16.76 19.74
N VAL A 72 21.88 -15.75 19.01
CA VAL A 72 22.45 -14.40 18.94
C VAL A 72 21.31 -13.38 18.97
N ALA A 73 21.43 -12.37 19.83
CA ALA A 73 20.58 -11.17 19.86
C ALA A 73 21.49 -9.92 19.84
N PRO A 74 21.02 -8.77 19.31
CA PRO A 74 21.93 -7.73 18.81
C PRO A 74 22.34 -6.68 19.86
N LEU A 75 23.42 -5.95 19.56
CA LEU A 75 23.79 -4.68 20.23
C LEU A 75 24.05 -3.56 19.19
N PRO A 76 23.84 -2.29 19.55
CA PRO A 76 23.84 -1.16 18.61
C PRO A 76 25.19 -0.43 18.48
N ARG A 77 25.28 0.52 17.55
CA ARG A 77 26.38 1.48 17.43
C ARG A 77 26.24 2.64 18.43
N GLY A 78 27.37 3.08 18.99
CA GLY A 78 27.52 4.31 19.76
C GLY A 78 28.97 4.82 19.70
N ALA A 79 29.18 6.13 19.76
CA ALA A 79 30.51 6.77 19.75
C ALA A 79 31.17 6.67 21.17
N ASN A 80 32.42 7.07 21.45
CA ASN A 80 33.16 8.25 20.96
C ASN A 80 34.64 8.26 21.48
N VAL A 81 35.46 9.21 20.99
CA VAL A 81 36.76 9.73 21.52
C VAL A 81 38.02 8.82 21.56
N GLY A 82 39.19 9.40 21.25
CA GLY A 82 40.48 9.06 21.87
C GLY A 82 41.63 8.71 20.91
N ALA A 83 42.73 9.49 20.89
CA ALA A 83 43.87 9.28 19.99
C ALA A 83 45.24 9.38 20.68
N VAL A 84 46.21 8.52 20.29
CA VAL A 84 47.66 8.65 20.54
C VAL A 84 48.48 7.90 19.45
N GLY A 85 49.58 8.46 18.95
CA GLY A 85 50.83 7.67 18.77
C GLY A 85 51.29 7.14 17.40
N CYS A 86 51.64 8.02 16.47
CA CYS A 86 52.66 7.91 15.38
C CYS A 86 53.49 6.60 15.15
N ARG A 87 53.54 6.08 13.90
CA ARG A 87 54.74 6.06 12.98
C ARG A 87 54.59 5.17 11.72
N HIS A 88 54.56 5.81 10.54
CA HIS A 88 55.24 5.52 9.23
C HIS A 88 55.38 4.08 8.61
N PRO A 89 55.67 3.92 7.28
CA PRO A 89 54.74 3.15 6.43
C PRO A 89 55.34 2.06 5.52
N ALA A 90 54.49 1.11 5.09
CA ALA A 90 54.59 0.37 3.81
C ALA A 90 53.30 -0.41 3.51
N PRO A 91 52.84 -0.48 2.24
CA PRO A 91 51.92 -1.53 1.77
C PRO A 91 52.58 -2.43 0.69
N HIS A 92 52.17 -3.69 0.63
CA HIS A 92 52.60 -4.66 -0.39
C HIS A 92 51.65 -4.69 -1.61
N ALA A 93 52.15 -5.21 -2.74
CA ALA A 93 51.40 -5.44 -3.98
C ALA A 93 50.63 -6.77 -4.00
N PRO A 94 49.78 -7.00 -5.01
CA PRO A 94 49.57 -8.31 -5.64
C PRO A 94 50.20 -8.38 -7.05
N GLY A 95 50.44 -9.59 -7.57
CA GLY A 95 51.11 -9.84 -8.85
C GLY A 95 50.29 -10.65 -9.88
N PRO A 96 50.89 -10.97 -11.06
CA PRO A 96 50.24 -11.67 -12.18
C PRO A 96 50.34 -13.22 -12.10
N PRO A 97 49.62 -13.98 -12.97
CA PRO A 97 49.39 -15.42 -12.82
C PRO A 97 50.33 -16.36 -13.60
N SER A 98 50.08 -17.67 -13.45
CA SER A 98 50.84 -18.80 -14.03
C SER A 98 49.91 -19.73 -14.90
N PRO A 99 50.29 -20.96 -15.30
CA PRO A 99 50.88 -21.21 -16.63
C PRO A 99 50.16 -22.31 -17.44
N CYS A 100 50.68 -22.62 -18.64
CA CYS A 100 50.41 -23.88 -19.35
C CYS A 100 51.67 -24.42 -20.05
N HIS A 101 51.68 -25.71 -20.38
CA HIS A 101 52.91 -26.46 -20.68
C HIS A 101 52.69 -27.49 -21.80
N GLY A 102 53.71 -27.72 -22.64
CA GLY A 102 53.70 -28.71 -23.72
C GLY A 102 54.92 -28.53 -24.65
N GLY A 103 55.48 -29.62 -25.19
CA GLY A 103 56.70 -29.55 -26.01
C GLY A 103 57.03 -30.84 -26.76
N GLY A 104 58.05 -30.81 -27.61
CA GLY A 104 58.51 -31.95 -28.42
C GLY A 104 59.75 -31.64 -29.29
N HIS A 105 60.68 -32.59 -29.34
CA HIS A 105 62.01 -32.60 -29.98
C HIS A 105 62.06 -32.27 -31.49
N GLY A 106 63.19 -31.88 -32.11
CA GLY A 106 64.53 -31.54 -31.58
C GLY A 106 65.72 -31.69 -32.58
N THR A 107 66.95 -31.47 -32.09
CA THR A 107 68.31 -31.80 -32.66
C THR A 107 68.97 -30.92 -33.75
N GLY A 108 70.30 -30.69 -33.60
CA GLY A 108 71.24 -29.93 -34.48
C GLY A 108 71.71 -28.60 -33.85
N ARG A 109 72.88 -28.42 -33.19
CA ARG A 109 74.30 -28.47 -33.64
C ARG A 109 74.58 -27.59 -34.87
N GLU A 110 75.54 -26.65 -34.91
CA GLU A 110 76.75 -26.32 -34.10
C GLU A 110 76.95 -24.78 -34.10
N SER A 111 77.11 -24.04 -32.98
CA SER A 111 78.27 -23.83 -32.07
C SER A 111 79.31 -22.75 -32.48
N CYS A 112 79.63 -21.85 -31.51
CA CYS A 112 80.87 -21.05 -31.36
C CYS A 112 81.07 -19.69 -32.11
N THR A 113 80.58 -18.62 -31.44
CA THR A 113 81.34 -17.42 -30.94
C THR A 113 82.15 -16.48 -31.86
N PRO A 114 82.16 -15.15 -31.57
CA PRO A 114 82.93 -14.11 -32.30
C PRO A 114 84.35 -13.86 -31.76
N ILE A 115 85.18 -13.11 -32.49
CA ILE A 115 86.43 -12.49 -32.02
C ILE A 115 86.73 -11.18 -32.76
N SER A 116 87.65 -10.36 -32.22
CA SER A 116 87.85 -8.95 -32.57
C SER A 116 89.18 -8.64 -33.28
N ALA A 117 89.10 -7.73 -34.27
CA ALA A 117 90.11 -6.73 -34.69
C ALA A 117 91.49 -7.14 -35.27
N ARG A 118 92.08 -6.11 -35.93
CA ARG A 118 93.50 -5.84 -36.27
C ARG A 118 94.06 -6.14 -37.67
N ASP A 119 94.40 -5.01 -38.33
CA ASP A 119 95.73 -4.64 -38.83
C ASP A 119 96.36 -5.24 -40.11
N VAL A 120 96.63 -4.31 -41.04
CA VAL A 120 97.92 -4.08 -41.73
C VAL A 120 98.25 -4.77 -43.07
N ALA A 121 98.96 -3.99 -43.90
CA ALA A 121 99.84 -4.32 -45.04
C ALA A 121 99.25 -4.46 -46.48
N ARG A 122 99.85 -3.66 -47.38
CA ARG A 122 100.11 -3.95 -48.82
C ARG A 122 101.45 -4.75 -48.91
N PRO A 123 102.04 -5.12 -50.07
CA PRO A 123 101.60 -4.93 -51.46
C PRO A 123 101.77 -6.19 -52.36
N HIS A 124 101.56 -6.05 -53.67
CA HIS A 124 102.30 -6.83 -54.67
C HIS A 124 102.82 -5.94 -55.80
N THR A 125 104.10 -6.10 -56.12
CA THR A 125 104.78 -5.56 -57.30
C THR A 125 105.04 -6.68 -58.30
N TRP A 126 105.27 -6.34 -59.57
CA TRP A 126 105.89 -7.22 -60.54
C TRP A 126 107.12 -6.53 -61.14
N SER A 127 108.25 -7.21 -61.11
CA SER A 127 109.50 -6.79 -61.75
C SER A 127 110.10 -7.98 -62.50
N LEU A 128 110.52 -7.75 -63.74
CA LEU A 128 111.21 -8.75 -64.56
C LEU A 128 112.29 -8.06 -65.40
N SER A 129 113.29 -8.84 -65.81
CA SER A 129 114.67 -8.35 -65.94
C SER A 129 115.14 -8.14 -67.38
N MET A 130 116.10 -7.22 -67.52
CA MET A 130 117.24 -7.22 -68.46
C MET A 130 117.07 -7.85 -69.85
N THR A 131 117.38 -7.05 -70.88
CA THR A 131 118.68 -7.20 -71.59
C THR A 131 119.01 -5.95 -72.40
N ARG A 132 120.30 -5.76 -72.74
CA ARG A 132 120.80 -4.69 -73.61
C ARG A 132 121.56 -5.33 -74.78
N ILE A 133 121.20 -5.00 -76.01
CA ILE A 133 122.04 -5.15 -77.20
C ILE A 133 121.92 -3.88 -78.03
N GLU A 134 123.04 -3.38 -78.54
CA GLU A 134 123.13 -2.19 -79.39
C GLU A 134 123.49 -2.62 -80.83
N SER A 135 122.80 -2.10 -81.86
CA SER A 135 123.41 -1.58 -83.10
C SER A 135 122.37 -1.16 -84.17
N ALA A 136 122.82 -0.30 -85.08
CA ALA A 136 122.07 0.55 -85.98
C ALA A 136 121.20 -0.13 -87.07
N SER A 137 120.14 0.58 -87.47
CA SER A 137 119.94 0.98 -88.88
C SER A 137 119.18 2.32 -88.94
N GLU A 138 119.30 3.04 -90.06
CA GLU A 138 118.98 4.48 -90.15
C GLU A 138 117.65 4.81 -90.84
N HIS A 139 117.13 6.02 -90.55
CA HIS A 139 116.23 6.90 -91.34
C HIS A 139 115.07 6.28 -92.17
N GLN A 140 113.81 6.76 -92.04
CA GLN A 140 113.40 8.00 -92.71
C GLN A 140 112.04 8.62 -92.27
N HIS A 141 111.95 9.95 -92.43
CA HIS A 141 110.78 10.82 -92.69
C HIS A 141 109.45 10.73 -91.89
N GLY A 142 109.37 11.52 -90.82
CA GLY A 142 108.87 12.90 -90.99
C GLY A 142 107.36 13.20 -91.02
N VAL A 143 106.46 12.22 -91.15
CA VAL A 143 105.00 12.49 -91.21
C VAL A 143 104.28 12.26 -89.87
N GLY A 144 104.72 11.26 -89.08
CA GLY A 144 104.01 10.78 -87.89
C GLY A 144 103.67 11.86 -86.85
N LEU A 145 104.57 12.81 -86.59
CA LEU A 145 104.34 13.89 -85.60
C LEU A 145 103.19 14.83 -86.00
N LYS A 146 102.97 15.07 -87.31
CA LYS A 146 101.86 15.91 -87.79
C LYS A 146 100.53 15.18 -87.66
N ILE A 147 100.49 13.89 -88.01
CA ILE A 147 99.30 13.05 -87.83
C ILE A 147 98.97 12.94 -86.34
N ALA A 148 99.96 12.70 -85.48
CA ALA A 148 99.77 12.64 -84.03
C ALA A 148 99.15 13.94 -83.48
N VAL A 149 99.64 15.12 -83.89
CA VAL A 149 99.06 16.41 -83.46
C VAL A 149 97.63 16.61 -83.99
N ILE A 150 97.34 16.25 -85.24
CA ILE A 150 95.98 16.38 -85.82
C ILE A 150 95.00 15.40 -85.15
N VAL A 151 95.40 14.15 -84.94
CA VAL A 151 94.59 13.14 -84.24
C VAL A 151 94.38 13.52 -82.78
N LEU A 152 95.41 14.04 -82.09
CA LEU A 152 95.28 14.53 -80.72
C LEU A 152 94.35 15.76 -80.65
N ALA A 153 94.44 16.69 -81.60
CA ALA A 153 93.56 17.85 -81.66
C ALA A 153 92.10 17.47 -81.96
N LEU A 154 91.86 16.52 -82.87
CA LEU A 154 90.54 15.97 -83.14
C LEU A 154 89.99 15.19 -81.94
N ALA A 155 90.82 14.38 -81.26
CA ALA A 155 90.44 13.69 -80.04
C ALA A 155 90.11 14.68 -78.91
N LEU A 156 90.89 15.76 -78.76
CA LEU A 156 90.60 16.82 -77.79
C LEU A 156 89.30 17.56 -78.13
N ALA A 157 89.04 17.82 -79.42
CA ALA A 157 87.81 18.44 -79.89
C ALA A 157 86.59 17.54 -79.67
N THR A 158 86.65 16.25 -80.02
CA THR A 158 85.54 15.30 -79.78
C THR A 158 85.32 15.08 -78.29
N MET A 159 86.39 14.97 -77.50
CA MET A 159 86.30 14.76 -76.04
C MET A 159 85.82 16.01 -75.29
N THR A 160 86.15 17.22 -75.75
CA THR A 160 85.55 18.46 -75.22
C THR A 160 84.10 18.65 -75.67
N THR A 161 83.75 18.39 -76.93
CA THR A 161 82.32 18.44 -77.35
C THR A 161 81.48 17.39 -76.64
N LEU A 162 82.01 16.18 -76.40
CA LEU A 162 81.36 15.15 -75.60
C LEU A 162 81.19 15.63 -74.15
N PHE A 163 82.27 16.10 -73.52
CA PHE A 163 82.23 16.65 -72.15
C PHE A 163 81.18 17.76 -72.01
N LEU A 164 81.14 18.71 -72.94
CA LEU A 164 80.16 19.80 -72.92
C LEU A 164 78.73 19.30 -73.13
N LEU A 165 78.50 18.35 -74.05
CA LEU A 165 77.18 17.72 -74.25
C LEU A 165 76.73 16.92 -73.02
N THR A 166 77.62 16.19 -72.35
CA THR A 166 77.30 15.50 -71.10
C THR A 166 77.05 16.48 -69.96
N THR A 167 77.86 17.53 -69.82
CA THR A 167 77.71 18.55 -68.77
C THR A 167 76.41 19.33 -68.93
N SER A 168 76.02 19.71 -70.15
CA SER A 168 74.71 20.34 -70.40
C SER A 168 73.54 19.40 -70.14
N LYS A 169 73.67 18.09 -70.44
CA LYS A 169 72.64 17.10 -70.10
C LYS A 169 72.54 16.82 -68.60
N ILE A 170 73.67 16.83 -67.89
CA ILE A 170 73.71 16.75 -66.42
C ILE A 170 73.05 17.98 -65.83
N ALA A 171 73.39 19.19 -66.27
CA ALA A 171 72.75 20.43 -65.81
C ALA A 171 71.22 20.42 -66.01
N GLY A 172 70.76 19.98 -67.19
CA GLY A 172 69.33 19.83 -67.49
C GLY A 172 68.64 18.80 -66.60
N GLY A 173 69.16 17.57 -66.55
CA GLY A 173 68.58 16.50 -65.74
C GLY A 173 68.64 16.78 -64.22
N SER A 174 69.65 17.51 -63.74
CA SER A 174 69.71 17.98 -62.36
C SER A 174 68.72 19.12 -62.07
N ALA A 175 68.39 19.95 -63.05
CA ALA A 175 67.32 20.95 -62.93
C ALA A 175 65.93 20.30 -62.94
N GLU A 176 65.68 19.30 -63.81
CA GLU A 176 64.46 18.49 -63.81
C GLU A 176 64.29 17.71 -62.50
N LEU A 177 65.36 17.08 -62.01
CA LEU A 177 65.38 16.41 -60.71
C LEU A 177 65.12 17.39 -59.55
N SER A 178 65.70 18.59 -59.60
CA SER A 178 65.43 19.64 -58.60
C SER A 178 63.96 20.06 -58.61
N ALA A 179 63.35 20.27 -59.78
CA ALA A 179 61.97 20.70 -59.90
C ALA A 179 60.99 19.61 -59.41
N GLY A 180 61.20 18.36 -59.85
CA GLY A 180 60.40 17.22 -59.37
C GLY A 180 60.61 16.93 -57.88
N ALA A 181 61.80 17.21 -57.34
CA ALA A 181 62.05 17.09 -55.90
C ALA A 181 61.29 18.17 -55.10
N THR A 182 61.21 19.41 -55.60
CA THR A 182 60.35 20.47 -55.03
C THR A 182 58.86 20.09 -55.14
N GLU A 183 58.37 19.64 -56.29
CA GLU A 183 56.95 19.25 -56.47
C GLU A 183 56.53 18.14 -55.49
N VAL A 184 57.39 17.15 -55.24
CA VAL A 184 57.16 16.10 -54.24
C VAL A 184 57.33 16.61 -52.80
N SER A 185 58.16 17.63 -52.54
CA SER A 185 58.22 18.30 -51.23
C SER A 185 56.92 19.05 -50.94
N ASP A 186 56.46 19.88 -51.87
CA ASP A 186 55.19 20.63 -51.77
C ASP A 186 53.98 19.68 -51.62
N GLY A 187 53.98 18.57 -52.37
CA GLY A 187 52.98 17.51 -52.23
C GLY A 187 53.03 16.81 -50.87
N SER A 188 54.23 16.57 -50.32
CA SER A 188 54.39 15.97 -48.99
C SER A 188 53.94 16.93 -47.88
N GLN A 189 54.19 18.24 -48.01
CA GLN A 189 53.67 19.26 -47.10
C GLN A 189 52.14 19.34 -47.12
N GLN A 190 51.50 19.19 -48.29
CA GLN A 190 50.03 19.12 -48.40
C GLN A 190 49.46 17.88 -47.70
N VAL A 191 50.12 16.72 -47.80
CA VAL A 191 49.73 15.51 -47.06
C VAL A 191 49.95 15.70 -45.56
N ALA A 192 51.06 16.30 -45.13
CA ALA A 192 51.34 16.57 -43.73
C ALA A 192 50.29 17.52 -43.10
N ALA A 193 49.89 18.57 -43.82
CA ALA A 193 48.82 19.47 -43.40
C ALA A 193 47.47 18.76 -43.28
N GLY A 194 47.07 17.98 -44.29
CA GLY A 194 45.82 17.21 -44.25
C GLY A 194 45.80 16.10 -43.19
N ALA A 195 46.96 15.54 -42.86
CA ALA A 195 47.13 14.59 -41.76
C ALA A 195 47.05 15.30 -40.38
N GLY A 196 47.57 16.52 -40.27
CA GLY A 196 47.36 17.40 -39.12
C GLY A 196 45.89 17.75 -38.88
N ASP A 197 45.16 18.16 -39.93
CA ASP A 197 43.71 18.42 -39.87
C ASP A 197 42.92 17.16 -39.47
N LEU A 198 43.28 16.00 -40.01
CA LEU A 198 42.68 14.71 -39.64
C LEU A 198 42.96 14.36 -38.17
N SER A 199 44.16 14.64 -37.66
CA SER A 199 44.49 14.42 -36.24
C SER A 199 43.66 15.34 -35.34
N ALA A 200 43.58 16.64 -35.66
CA ALA A 200 42.79 17.60 -34.90
C ALA A 200 41.29 17.24 -34.85
N GLY A 201 40.68 16.90 -36.00
CA GLY A 201 39.29 16.42 -36.06
C GLY A 201 39.06 15.09 -35.33
N SER A 202 40.09 14.24 -35.24
CA SER A 202 40.05 12.99 -34.47
C SER A 202 40.14 13.23 -32.96
N VAL A 203 40.84 14.28 -32.51
CA VAL A 203 40.79 14.74 -31.11
C VAL A 203 39.41 15.26 -30.76
N GLU A 204 38.81 16.14 -31.58
CA GLU A 204 37.46 16.67 -31.33
C GLU A 204 36.40 15.56 -31.28
N LEU A 205 36.49 14.56 -32.19
CA LEU A 205 35.64 13.38 -32.15
C LEU A 205 35.84 12.54 -30.87
N SER A 206 37.08 12.41 -30.40
CA SER A 206 37.40 11.68 -29.16
C SER A 206 36.81 12.38 -27.92
N GLU A 207 36.98 13.69 -27.80
CA GLU A 207 36.42 14.49 -26.69
C GLU A 207 34.89 14.48 -26.72
N GLY A 208 34.27 14.64 -27.90
CA GLY A 208 32.82 14.56 -28.06
C GLY A 208 32.24 13.18 -27.70
N ALA A 209 32.95 12.10 -28.06
CA ALA A 209 32.56 10.74 -27.71
C ALA A 209 32.72 10.45 -26.20
N ALA A 210 33.79 10.94 -25.56
CA ALA A 210 33.98 10.83 -24.10
C ALA A 210 32.92 11.65 -23.31
N ALA A 211 32.51 12.81 -23.82
CA ALA A 211 31.40 13.58 -23.26
C ALA A 211 30.06 12.84 -23.39
N ALA A 212 29.81 12.20 -24.55
CA ALA A 212 28.64 11.37 -24.76
C ALA A 212 28.60 10.14 -23.82
N ALA A 213 29.75 9.48 -23.59
CA ALA A 213 29.87 8.38 -22.64
C ALA A 213 29.53 8.82 -21.20
N THR A 214 30.05 9.98 -20.78
CA THR A 214 29.75 10.58 -19.47
C THR A 214 28.26 10.91 -19.30
N GLY A 215 27.62 11.41 -20.37
CA GLY A 215 26.18 11.63 -20.42
C GLY A 215 25.37 10.34 -20.33
N ALA A 216 25.81 9.27 -20.98
CA ALA A 216 25.18 7.96 -20.97
C ALA A 216 25.26 7.30 -19.58
N THR A 217 26.42 7.32 -18.90
CA THR A 217 26.56 6.84 -17.51
C THR A 217 25.69 7.64 -16.52
N SER A 218 25.51 8.94 -16.78
CA SER A 218 24.62 9.80 -16.00
C SER A 218 23.14 9.41 -16.19
N LEU A 219 22.74 9.10 -17.43
CA LEU A 219 21.40 8.60 -17.77
C LEU A 219 21.15 7.21 -17.14
N GLU A 220 22.13 6.31 -17.16
CA GLU A 220 22.06 5.02 -16.49
C GLU A 220 21.79 5.19 -14.99
N THR A 221 22.59 6.03 -14.32
CA THR A 221 22.48 6.30 -12.88
C THR A 221 21.11 6.89 -12.52
N GLY A 222 20.59 7.80 -13.36
CA GLY A 222 19.24 8.36 -13.21
C GLY A 222 18.14 7.30 -13.39
N ALA A 223 18.27 6.43 -14.39
CA ALA A 223 17.31 5.37 -14.67
C ALA A 223 17.31 4.28 -13.57
N ALA A 224 18.49 3.90 -13.05
CA ALA A 224 18.61 3.00 -11.90
C ALA A 224 17.97 3.60 -10.64
N SER A 225 18.17 4.91 -10.40
CA SER A 225 17.54 5.64 -9.29
C SER A 225 16.00 5.67 -9.43
N ALA A 226 15.49 5.89 -10.64
CA ALA A 226 14.05 5.82 -10.93
C ALA A 226 13.47 4.41 -10.75
N ALA A 227 14.23 3.35 -11.09
CA ALA A 227 13.84 1.97 -10.82
C ALA A 227 13.70 1.69 -9.32
N ALA A 228 14.63 2.18 -8.50
CA ALA A 228 14.57 2.06 -7.04
C ALA A 228 13.40 2.85 -6.44
N GLY A 229 13.11 4.06 -6.94
CA GLY A 229 11.93 4.83 -6.54
C GLY A 229 10.61 4.13 -6.88
N ALA A 230 10.51 3.54 -8.07
CA ALA A 230 9.33 2.76 -8.47
C ALA A 230 9.13 1.51 -7.59
N GLU A 231 10.21 0.82 -7.18
CA GLU A 231 10.13 -0.29 -6.23
C GLU A 231 9.67 0.15 -4.83
N GLN A 232 10.08 1.35 -4.36
CA GLN A 232 9.55 1.93 -3.11
C GLN A 232 8.05 2.25 -3.21
N VAL A 233 7.59 2.82 -4.33
CA VAL A 233 6.15 3.04 -4.59
C VAL A 233 5.38 1.73 -4.57
N ARG A 234 5.94 0.66 -5.17
CA ARG A 234 5.35 -0.69 -5.16
C ARG A 234 5.17 -1.21 -3.73
N SER A 235 6.24 -1.21 -2.92
CA SER A 235 6.16 -1.62 -1.51
C SER A 235 5.21 -0.75 -0.67
N GLY A 236 5.04 0.53 -1.02
CA GLY A 236 4.04 1.42 -0.42
C GLY A 236 2.61 1.02 -0.79
N ALA A 237 2.36 0.72 -2.06
CA ALA A 237 1.07 0.26 -2.56
C ALA A 237 0.65 -1.07 -1.93
N ASP A 238 1.57 -2.03 -1.77
CA ASP A 238 1.31 -3.32 -1.10
C ASP A 238 0.89 -3.13 0.36
N LYS A 239 1.58 -2.26 1.10
CA LYS A 239 1.21 -1.93 2.49
C LYS A 239 -0.15 -1.25 2.57
N ALA A 240 -0.47 -0.38 1.61
CA ALA A 240 -1.78 0.28 1.53
C ALA A 240 -2.90 -0.72 1.17
N ALA A 241 -2.65 -1.69 0.29
CA ALA A 241 -3.59 -2.77 -0.02
C ALA A 241 -3.88 -3.66 1.21
N LEU A 242 -2.84 -4.07 1.95
CA LEU A 242 -2.98 -4.84 3.19
C LEU A 242 -3.73 -4.05 4.28
N GLY A 243 -3.46 -2.75 4.40
CA GLY A 243 -4.18 -1.85 5.30
C GLY A 243 -5.66 -1.68 4.91
N ALA A 244 -5.94 -1.60 3.61
CA ALA A 244 -7.30 -1.52 3.08
C ALA A 244 -8.10 -2.82 3.35
N ALA A 245 -7.51 -4.00 3.09
CA ALA A 245 -8.13 -5.28 3.41
C ALA A 245 -8.44 -5.39 4.92
N SER A 246 -7.48 -5.03 5.78
CA SER A 246 -7.66 -5.00 7.24
C SER A 246 -8.79 -4.05 7.69
N LEU A 247 -9.00 -2.95 6.96
CA LEU A 247 -10.07 -1.98 7.21
C LEU A 247 -11.44 -2.52 6.77
N ALA A 248 -11.51 -3.24 5.64
CA ALA A 248 -12.73 -3.90 5.17
C ALA A 248 -13.17 -5.04 6.12
N ASP A 249 -12.22 -5.86 6.60
CA ASP A 249 -12.46 -6.87 7.63
C ASP A 249 -12.98 -6.24 8.94
N GLY A 250 -12.30 -5.19 9.41
CA GLY A 250 -12.71 -4.46 10.63
C GLY A 250 -14.08 -3.79 10.52
N ALA A 251 -14.41 -3.24 9.34
CA ALA A 251 -15.73 -2.69 9.06
C ALA A 251 -16.81 -3.79 9.05
N SER A 252 -16.53 -4.94 8.44
CA SER A 252 -17.45 -6.09 8.38
C SER A 252 -17.71 -6.71 9.76
N ALA A 253 -16.68 -6.82 10.60
CA ALA A 253 -16.82 -7.23 12.00
C ALA A 253 -17.65 -6.22 12.81
N THR A 254 -17.45 -4.92 12.57
CA THR A 254 -18.22 -3.85 13.22
C THR A 254 -19.70 -3.86 12.79
N ALA A 255 -19.99 -4.10 11.49
CA ALA A 255 -21.34 -4.28 10.98
C ALA A 255 -22.06 -5.44 11.70
N THR A 256 -21.40 -6.61 11.78
CA THR A 256 -21.92 -7.81 12.46
C THR A 256 -22.22 -7.54 13.95
N GLY A 257 -21.36 -6.76 14.63
CA GLY A 257 -21.60 -6.32 16.00
C GLY A 257 -22.78 -5.34 16.14
N ALA A 258 -22.95 -4.44 15.18
CA ALA A 258 -24.04 -3.47 15.15
C ALA A 258 -25.40 -4.13 14.81
N ASP A 259 -25.46 -5.10 13.90
CA ASP A 259 -26.66 -5.93 13.67
C ASP A 259 -27.06 -6.71 14.93
N SER A 260 -26.08 -7.24 15.65
CA SER A 260 -26.28 -7.93 16.93
C SER A 260 -26.84 -6.98 18.01
N LEU A 261 -26.31 -5.75 18.08
CA LEU A 261 -26.81 -4.69 18.96
C LEU A 261 -28.23 -4.25 18.58
N SER A 262 -28.51 -4.05 17.29
CA SER A 262 -29.84 -3.69 16.79
C SER A 262 -30.87 -4.77 17.15
N THR A 263 -30.54 -6.04 16.88
CA THR A 263 -31.36 -7.20 17.25
C THR A 263 -31.60 -7.29 18.76
N GLY A 264 -30.58 -7.02 19.59
CA GLY A 264 -30.72 -7.00 21.06
C GLY A 264 -31.59 -5.84 21.56
N ALA A 265 -31.46 -4.67 20.94
CA ALA A 265 -32.26 -3.49 21.25
C ALA A 265 -33.73 -3.67 20.83
N SER A 266 -34.03 -4.25 19.66
CA SER A 266 -35.40 -4.60 19.26
C SER A 266 -36.06 -5.55 20.26
N LYS A 267 -35.36 -6.61 20.69
CA LYS A 267 -35.87 -7.54 21.73
C LYS A 267 -36.11 -6.84 23.08
N SER A 268 -35.27 -5.87 23.43
CA SER A 268 -35.48 -5.03 24.63
C SER A 268 -36.71 -4.13 24.49
N ALA A 269 -36.97 -3.59 23.29
CA ALA A 269 -38.16 -2.80 23.01
C ALA A 269 -39.45 -3.64 23.07
N ASP A 270 -39.43 -4.86 22.52
CA ASP A 270 -40.53 -5.82 22.59
C ASP A 270 -40.83 -6.25 24.03
N GLY A 271 -39.79 -6.61 24.80
CA GLY A 271 -39.93 -6.99 26.21
C GLY A 271 -40.45 -5.85 27.08
N ALA A 272 -40.02 -4.61 26.82
CA ALA A 272 -40.55 -3.43 27.48
C ALA A 272 -42.01 -3.14 27.09
N ALA A 273 -42.41 -3.35 25.83
CA ALA A 273 -43.81 -3.25 25.41
C ALA A 273 -44.70 -4.32 26.08
N GLN A 274 -44.21 -5.55 26.24
CA GLN A 274 -44.89 -6.61 26.99
C GLN A 274 -45.04 -6.25 28.48
N LEU A 275 -43.99 -5.71 29.10
CA LEU A 275 -44.05 -5.25 30.49
C LEU A 275 -45.03 -4.09 30.68
N ALA A 276 -45.09 -3.15 29.73
CA ALA A 276 -46.08 -2.07 29.73
C ALA A 276 -47.52 -2.59 29.64
N ALA A 277 -47.77 -3.58 28.77
CA ALA A 277 -49.08 -4.21 28.63
C ALA A 277 -49.50 -4.98 29.89
N GLY A 278 -48.59 -5.75 30.48
CA GLY A 278 -48.84 -6.46 31.75
C GLY A 278 -49.07 -5.50 32.92
N ALA A 279 -48.31 -4.42 33.01
CA ALA A 279 -48.53 -3.37 34.01
C ALA A 279 -49.90 -2.66 33.80
N GLY A 280 -50.32 -2.44 32.54
CA GLY A 280 -51.67 -1.97 32.22
C GLY A 280 -52.78 -2.92 32.71
N GLN A 281 -52.59 -4.24 32.58
CA GLN A 281 -53.52 -5.23 33.13
C GLN A 281 -53.58 -5.21 34.66
N VAL A 282 -52.43 -5.08 35.34
CA VAL A 282 -52.38 -4.92 36.81
C VAL A 282 -53.09 -3.64 37.26
N ALA A 283 -52.89 -2.52 36.55
CA ALA A 283 -53.58 -1.26 36.85
C ALA A 283 -55.11 -1.39 36.70
N ALA A 284 -55.58 -2.01 35.61
CA ALA A 284 -57.01 -2.25 35.39
C ALA A 284 -57.62 -3.21 36.44
N GLY A 285 -56.91 -4.28 36.80
CA GLY A 285 -57.33 -5.22 37.84
C GLY A 285 -57.39 -4.57 39.23
N ALA A 286 -56.43 -3.71 39.55
CA ALA A 286 -56.43 -2.94 40.78
C ALA A 286 -57.58 -1.90 40.81
N GLN A 287 -57.87 -1.21 39.70
CA GLN A 287 -59.03 -0.33 39.58
C GLN A 287 -60.36 -1.08 39.75
N ALA A 288 -60.48 -2.28 39.19
CA ALA A 288 -61.67 -3.13 39.38
C ALA A 288 -61.83 -3.57 40.85
N LEU A 289 -60.72 -3.88 41.55
CA LEU A 289 -60.72 -4.20 42.97
C LEU A 289 -61.12 -2.99 43.83
N ALA A 290 -60.64 -1.78 43.50
CA ALA A 290 -61.03 -0.53 44.15
C ALA A 290 -62.54 -0.25 43.97
N ALA A 291 -63.07 -0.43 42.76
CA ALA A 291 -64.50 -0.26 42.48
C ALA A 291 -65.37 -1.31 43.20
N GLY A 292 -64.89 -2.56 43.30
CA GLY A 292 -65.54 -3.61 44.08
C GLY A 292 -65.57 -3.30 45.57
N ALA A 293 -64.45 -2.81 46.13
CA ALA A 293 -64.36 -2.35 47.51
C ALA A 293 -65.34 -1.20 47.79
N ALA A 294 -65.31 -0.13 46.99
CA ALA A 294 -66.25 1.00 47.10
C ALA A 294 -67.73 0.59 46.93
N THR A 295 -68.01 -0.46 46.15
CA THR A 295 -69.36 -1.02 46.04
C THR A 295 -69.78 -1.73 47.34
N ALA A 296 -68.87 -2.50 47.96
CA ALA A 296 -69.13 -3.13 49.26
C ALA A 296 -69.33 -2.07 50.37
N ASP A 297 -68.48 -1.03 50.40
CA ASP A 297 -68.58 0.16 51.24
C ASP A 297 -70.03 0.71 51.24
N SER A 298 -70.54 1.00 50.03
CA SER A 298 -71.89 1.55 49.84
C SER A 298 -73.04 0.67 50.33
N LYS A 299 -72.81 -0.64 50.52
CA LYS A 299 -73.83 -1.62 50.92
C LYS A 299 -73.77 -2.03 52.38
N ILE A 300 -72.69 -1.72 53.10
CA ILE A 300 -72.61 -1.94 54.55
C ILE A 300 -73.68 -1.12 55.30
N PRO A 301 -73.91 0.19 55.03
CA PRO A 301 -74.97 0.96 55.68
C PRO A 301 -76.38 0.39 55.45
N GLU A 302 -76.68 -0.13 54.25
CA GLU A 302 -77.97 -0.77 53.95
C GLU A 302 -78.18 -2.04 54.80
N LEU A 303 -77.15 -2.89 54.90
CA LEU A 303 -77.21 -4.10 55.73
C LEU A 303 -77.33 -3.77 57.23
N ARG A 304 -76.57 -2.79 57.73
CA ARG A 304 -76.64 -2.34 59.14
C ARG A 304 -77.99 -1.70 59.48
N GLY A 305 -78.60 -0.98 58.53
CA GLY A 305 -79.98 -0.50 58.64
C GLY A 305 -80.97 -1.66 58.79
N GLY A 306 -80.91 -2.65 57.90
CA GLY A 306 -81.75 -3.85 57.99
C GLY A 306 -81.54 -4.65 59.29
N LEU A 307 -80.30 -4.73 59.77
CA LEU A 307 -79.92 -5.40 61.02
C LEU A 307 -80.44 -4.65 62.26
N THR A 308 -80.47 -3.32 62.20
CA THR A 308 -81.08 -2.46 63.24
C THR A 308 -82.60 -2.69 63.29
N SER A 309 -83.26 -2.73 62.13
CA SER A 309 -84.70 -3.06 62.04
C SER A 309 -85.00 -4.47 62.55
N LEU A 310 -84.12 -5.45 62.27
CA LEU A 310 -84.25 -6.81 62.82
C LEU A 310 -84.13 -6.82 64.35
N ASN A 311 -83.18 -6.09 64.93
CA ASN A 311 -83.04 -5.99 66.39
C ASN A 311 -84.27 -5.33 67.05
N ALA A 312 -84.84 -4.31 66.41
CA ALA A 312 -86.08 -3.68 66.85
C ALA A 312 -87.25 -4.67 66.81
N GLY A 313 -87.46 -5.37 65.69
CA GLY A 313 -88.52 -6.37 65.54
C GLY A 313 -88.39 -7.58 66.47
N ILE A 314 -87.15 -8.00 66.79
CA ILE A 314 -86.89 -9.02 67.83
C ILE A 314 -87.36 -8.52 69.20
N THR A 315 -87.14 -7.25 69.52
CA THR A 315 -87.54 -6.64 70.79
C THR A 315 -89.07 -6.50 70.87
N GLU A 316 -89.69 -5.99 69.81
CA GLU A 316 -91.15 -5.85 69.70
C GLU A 316 -91.87 -7.20 69.79
N PHE A 317 -91.39 -8.24 69.09
CA PHE A 317 -91.96 -9.58 69.14
C PHE A 317 -91.75 -10.25 70.51
N LYS A 318 -90.57 -10.07 71.12
CA LYS A 318 -90.26 -10.53 72.48
C LYS A 318 -91.23 -9.96 73.51
N ASP A 319 -91.44 -8.64 73.47
CA ASP A 319 -92.31 -7.96 74.45
C ASP A 319 -93.79 -8.23 74.17
N SER A 320 -94.19 -8.39 72.90
CA SER A 320 -95.52 -8.86 72.51
C SER A 320 -95.81 -10.28 73.01
N ALA A 321 -94.85 -11.21 72.85
CA ALA A 321 -94.97 -12.58 73.33
C ALA A 321 -95.04 -12.67 74.86
N LYS A 322 -94.24 -11.85 75.57
CA LYS A 322 -94.37 -11.68 77.04
C LYS A 322 -95.73 -11.13 77.43
N GLY A 323 -96.22 -10.09 76.75
CA GLY A 323 -97.53 -9.49 77.01
C GLY A 323 -98.68 -10.48 76.81
N TYR A 324 -98.64 -11.29 75.75
CA TYR A 324 -99.61 -12.35 75.50
C TYR A 324 -99.56 -13.45 76.58
N LEU A 325 -98.38 -13.98 76.89
CA LEU A 325 -98.22 -15.00 77.95
C LEU A 325 -98.69 -14.48 79.32
N LYS A 326 -98.36 -13.23 79.66
CA LYS A 326 -98.86 -12.58 80.87
C LYS A 326 -100.39 -12.48 80.86
N THR A 327 -100.99 -12.05 79.75
CA THR A 327 -102.45 -11.91 79.62
C THR A 327 -103.18 -13.23 79.82
N GLU A 328 -102.74 -14.31 79.18
CA GLU A 328 -103.37 -15.62 79.36
C GLU A 328 -103.07 -16.26 80.72
N SER A 329 -101.86 -16.06 81.27
CA SER A 329 -101.52 -16.56 82.61
C SER A 329 -102.22 -15.79 83.74
N ASP A 330 -102.47 -14.50 83.59
CA ASP A 330 -103.22 -13.70 84.56
C ASP A 330 -104.72 -14.08 84.52
N LYS A 331 -105.28 -14.36 83.33
CA LYS A 331 -106.63 -14.96 83.20
C LYS A 331 -106.72 -16.31 83.90
N LEU A 332 -105.74 -17.19 83.69
CA LEU A 332 -105.70 -18.51 84.31
C LEU A 332 -105.53 -18.41 85.84
N SER A 333 -104.71 -17.46 86.32
CA SER A 333 -104.58 -17.13 87.74
C SER A 333 -105.90 -16.62 88.34
N GLY A 334 -106.64 -15.77 87.62
CA GLY A 334 -107.97 -15.30 88.05
C GLY A 334 -109.02 -16.41 88.08
N GLY A 335 -109.03 -17.28 87.07
CA GLY A 335 -109.88 -18.47 87.04
C GLY A 335 -109.54 -19.47 88.16
N LEU A 336 -108.26 -19.60 88.50
CA LEU A 336 -107.80 -20.41 89.63
C LEU A 336 -108.22 -19.81 90.97
N GLY A 337 -108.12 -18.48 91.16
CA GLY A 337 -108.64 -17.82 92.37
C GLY A 337 -110.16 -17.97 92.55
N LEU A 338 -110.93 -18.04 91.46
CA LEU A 338 -112.35 -18.40 91.51
C LEU A 338 -112.56 -19.89 91.87
N LEU A 339 -111.69 -20.80 91.42
CA LEU A 339 -111.71 -22.20 91.81
C LEU A 339 -111.36 -22.38 93.30
N GLU A 340 -110.31 -21.72 93.79
CA GLU A 340 -109.92 -21.66 95.20
C GLU A 340 -111.08 -21.16 96.08
N THR A 341 -111.74 -20.07 95.66
CA THR A 341 -112.92 -19.51 96.35
C THR A 341 -114.09 -20.51 96.37
N THR A 342 -114.36 -21.16 95.24
CA THR A 342 -115.44 -22.17 95.12
C THR A 342 -115.14 -23.42 95.96
N LEU A 343 -113.88 -23.85 96.00
CA LEU A 343 -113.43 -24.97 96.81
C LEU A 343 -113.51 -24.64 98.31
N ALA A 344 -113.17 -23.41 98.71
CA ALA A 344 -113.36 -22.94 100.08
C ALA A 344 -114.84 -22.91 100.51
N SER A 345 -115.77 -22.54 99.62
CA SER A 345 -117.21 -22.69 99.87
C SER A 345 -117.62 -24.16 99.99
N LEU A 346 -117.15 -25.03 99.08
CA LEU A 346 -117.42 -26.47 99.12
C LEU A 346 -116.90 -27.13 100.41
N LYS A 347 -115.81 -26.61 100.99
CA LYS A 347 -115.26 -27.03 102.30
C LYS A 347 -116.21 -26.76 103.47
N ALA A 348 -117.04 -25.72 103.38
CA ALA A 348 -117.99 -25.33 104.42
C ALA A 348 -119.31 -26.11 104.35
N ASP A 349 -119.72 -26.53 103.14
CA ASP A 349 -120.98 -27.25 102.90
C ASP A 349 -120.86 -28.79 103.01
N LEU A 350 -119.65 -29.36 102.99
CA LEU A 350 -119.40 -30.80 103.12
C LEU A 350 -119.16 -31.22 104.57
N ASP A 351 -119.79 -32.34 105.00
CA ASP A 351 -119.33 -33.06 106.18
C ASP A 351 -118.03 -33.81 105.86
N LEU A 352 -116.92 -33.27 106.36
CA LEU A 352 -115.57 -33.84 106.28
C LEU A 352 -115.29 -34.87 107.39
N SER A 353 -116.28 -35.20 108.23
CA SER A 353 -116.21 -36.34 109.17
C SER A 353 -116.32 -37.68 108.45
N ASP A 354 -116.95 -37.72 107.26
CA ASP A 354 -116.91 -38.88 106.37
C ASP A 354 -115.52 -38.97 105.70
N PRO A 355 -114.75 -40.05 105.91
CA PRO A 355 -113.41 -40.19 105.33
C PRO A 355 -113.40 -40.20 103.79
N ASN A 356 -114.52 -40.56 103.13
CA ASN A 356 -114.64 -40.51 101.67
C ASN A 356 -114.76 -39.06 101.16
N ASN A 357 -115.47 -38.20 101.91
CA ASN A 357 -115.60 -36.78 101.58
C ASN A 357 -114.28 -36.05 101.85
N ALA A 358 -113.64 -36.31 103.00
CA ALA A 358 -112.32 -35.78 103.33
C ALA A 358 -111.26 -36.14 102.27
N ALA A 359 -111.19 -37.41 101.86
CA ALA A 359 -110.24 -37.85 100.83
C ALA A 359 -110.50 -37.22 99.46
N ARG A 360 -111.77 -37.05 99.06
CA ARG A 360 -112.15 -36.36 97.81
C ARG A 360 -111.80 -34.89 97.85
N TYR A 361 -112.10 -34.21 98.96
CA TYR A 361 -111.77 -32.80 99.14
C TYR A 361 -110.25 -32.58 99.07
N ALA A 362 -109.46 -33.38 99.79
CA ALA A 362 -107.98 -33.29 99.77
C ALA A 362 -107.38 -33.53 98.37
N ALA A 363 -108.03 -34.37 97.53
CA ALA A 363 -107.64 -34.53 96.14
C ALA A 363 -107.91 -33.28 95.28
N LEU A 364 -109.03 -32.57 95.48
CA LEU A 364 -109.28 -31.28 94.82
C LEU A 364 -108.33 -30.18 95.32
N GLU A 365 -108.02 -30.15 96.61
CA GLU A 365 -107.03 -29.24 97.22
C GLU A 365 -105.65 -29.46 96.57
N THR A 366 -105.20 -30.73 96.49
CA THR A 366 -103.95 -31.12 95.79
C THR A 366 -103.95 -30.73 94.31
N ILE A 367 -105.05 -30.91 93.58
CA ILE A 367 -105.17 -30.50 92.16
C ILE A 367 -105.08 -28.97 92.02
N THR A 368 -105.66 -28.22 92.96
CA THR A 368 -105.63 -26.76 92.97
C THR A 368 -104.20 -26.25 93.25
N ASP A 369 -103.48 -26.86 94.20
CA ASP A 369 -102.06 -26.57 94.46
C ASP A 369 -101.19 -26.84 93.22
N GLN A 370 -101.39 -27.97 92.55
CA GLN A 370 -100.64 -28.30 91.32
C GLN A 370 -100.94 -27.31 90.18
N LEU A 371 -102.18 -26.84 90.06
CA LEU A 371 -102.54 -25.77 89.13
C LEU A 371 -101.85 -24.44 89.53
N GLN A 372 -101.77 -24.11 90.82
CA GLN A 372 -101.13 -22.87 91.30
C GLN A 372 -99.61 -22.88 91.08
N VAL A 373 -98.95 -24.03 91.31
CA VAL A 373 -97.54 -24.26 90.94
C VAL A 373 -97.34 -24.17 89.42
N GLY A 374 -98.30 -24.67 88.62
CA GLY A 374 -98.28 -24.53 87.17
C GLY A 374 -98.40 -23.07 86.70
N VAL A 375 -99.33 -22.30 87.27
CA VAL A 375 -99.56 -20.87 86.96
C VAL A 375 -98.36 -20.03 87.37
N THR A 376 -97.89 -20.14 88.61
CA THR A 376 -96.71 -19.39 89.08
C THR A 376 -95.45 -19.81 88.33
N GLY A 377 -95.32 -21.09 87.98
CA GLY A 377 -94.30 -21.61 87.08
C GLY A 377 -94.33 -20.95 85.69
N MET A 378 -95.51 -20.77 85.09
CA MET A 378 -95.66 -20.04 83.82
C MET A 378 -95.36 -18.55 83.95
N GLN A 379 -95.86 -17.88 85.00
CA GLN A 379 -95.61 -16.45 85.26
C GLN A 379 -94.11 -16.15 85.48
N GLY A 380 -93.37 -17.04 86.14
CA GLY A 380 -91.93 -16.87 86.39
C GLY A 380 -91.02 -17.40 85.27
N THR A 381 -91.19 -18.65 84.86
CA THR A 381 -90.21 -19.33 83.99
C THR A 381 -90.38 -19.02 82.51
N ALA A 382 -91.61 -18.86 82.01
CA ALA A 382 -91.82 -18.66 80.58
C ALA A 382 -91.27 -17.30 80.08
N PRO A 383 -91.46 -16.16 80.78
CA PRO A 383 -90.79 -14.91 80.43
C PRO A 383 -89.27 -15.01 80.46
N ALA A 384 -88.70 -15.73 81.44
CA ALA A 384 -87.25 -15.93 81.55
C ALA A 384 -86.67 -16.80 80.41
N VAL A 385 -87.41 -17.82 79.95
CA VAL A 385 -87.05 -18.62 78.77
C VAL A 385 -87.11 -17.78 77.50
N LEU A 386 -88.11 -16.92 77.33
CA LEU A 386 -88.15 -15.96 76.21
C LEU A 386 -87.00 -14.95 76.28
N ASP A 387 -86.68 -14.40 77.46
CA ASP A 387 -85.53 -13.52 77.65
C ASP A 387 -84.22 -14.20 77.27
N GLY A 388 -84.00 -15.44 77.70
CA GLY A 388 -82.80 -16.22 77.34
C GLY A 388 -82.73 -16.60 75.86
N GLY A 389 -83.87 -16.86 75.22
CA GLY A 389 -83.96 -17.16 73.79
C GLY A 389 -83.67 -15.94 72.92
N PHE A 390 -84.43 -14.86 73.10
CA PHE A 390 -84.26 -13.64 72.32
C PHE A 390 -82.96 -12.91 72.67
N GLY A 391 -82.49 -12.96 73.91
CA GLY A 391 -81.18 -12.40 74.29
C GLY A 391 -80.03 -13.02 73.51
N LYS A 392 -80.04 -14.34 73.28
CA LYS A 392 -79.06 -15.01 72.41
C LYS A 392 -79.13 -14.54 70.96
N LEU A 393 -80.35 -14.31 70.45
CA LEU A 393 -80.55 -13.80 69.08
C LEU A 393 -80.07 -12.34 68.94
N GLN A 394 -80.35 -11.49 69.93
CA GLN A 394 -79.86 -10.10 70.00
C GLN A 394 -78.33 -10.04 70.10
N VAL A 395 -77.70 -10.96 70.87
CA VAL A 395 -76.24 -11.11 70.89
C VAL A 395 -75.69 -11.55 69.52
N GLY A 396 -76.34 -12.50 68.84
CA GLY A 396 -75.98 -12.90 67.47
C GLY A 396 -76.05 -11.73 66.48
N VAL A 397 -77.12 -10.93 66.55
CA VAL A 397 -77.31 -9.71 65.77
C VAL A 397 -76.21 -8.67 66.07
N GLY A 398 -75.88 -8.43 67.34
CA GLY A 398 -74.81 -7.51 67.74
C GLY A 398 -73.41 -7.97 67.29
N LEU A 399 -73.15 -9.28 67.25
CA LEU A 399 -71.91 -9.83 66.71
C LEU A 399 -71.78 -9.62 65.19
N VAL A 400 -72.89 -9.70 64.45
CA VAL A 400 -72.90 -9.37 63.01
C VAL A 400 -72.68 -7.88 62.78
N ASP A 401 -73.30 -6.98 63.56
CA ASP A 401 -73.07 -5.54 63.41
C ASP A 401 -71.62 -5.16 63.72
N ALA A 402 -71.06 -5.69 64.82
CA ALA A 402 -69.66 -5.50 65.18
C ALA A 402 -68.68 -6.09 64.14
N GLY A 403 -69.07 -7.16 63.44
CA GLY A 403 -68.35 -7.71 62.30
C GLY A 403 -68.35 -6.75 61.10
N LEU A 404 -69.52 -6.19 60.76
CA LEU A 404 -69.66 -5.21 59.69
C LEU A 404 -68.87 -3.92 60.01
N VAL A 405 -68.95 -3.38 61.23
CA VAL A 405 -68.18 -2.20 61.66
C VAL A 405 -66.68 -2.36 61.44
N LYS A 406 -66.12 -3.54 61.73
CA LYS A 406 -64.69 -3.81 61.50
C LYS A 406 -64.34 -3.92 60.02
N PHE A 407 -65.19 -4.59 59.25
CA PHE A 407 -64.98 -4.72 57.80
C PHE A 407 -65.05 -3.35 57.09
N ASP A 408 -66.02 -2.52 57.48
CA ASP A 408 -66.20 -1.12 57.08
C ASP A 408 -64.94 -0.28 57.35
N ALA A 409 -64.56 -0.17 58.63
CA ALA A 409 -63.48 0.71 59.07
C ALA A 409 -62.08 0.25 58.63
N GLU A 410 -61.79 -1.05 58.70
CA GLU A 410 -60.43 -1.61 58.56
C GLU A 410 -60.17 -2.24 57.19
N ALA A 411 -61.14 -2.93 56.58
CA ALA A 411 -60.90 -3.67 55.35
C ALA A 411 -61.14 -2.80 54.10
N THR A 412 -62.29 -2.14 53.99
CA THR A 412 -62.70 -1.45 52.77
C THR A 412 -61.86 -0.20 52.47
N SER A 413 -61.54 0.56 53.52
CA SER A 413 -60.68 1.75 53.46
C SER A 413 -59.26 1.40 53.00
N VAL A 414 -58.63 0.40 53.62
CA VAL A 414 -57.26 -0.07 53.31
C VAL A 414 -57.21 -0.73 51.94
N LEU A 415 -58.22 -1.54 51.57
CA LEU A 415 -58.27 -2.19 50.27
C LEU A 415 -58.38 -1.17 49.13
N THR A 416 -59.19 -0.13 49.30
CA THR A 416 -59.33 0.97 48.33
C THR A 416 -58.04 1.79 48.22
N ALA A 417 -57.39 2.10 49.34
CA ALA A 417 -56.09 2.79 49.34
C ALA A 417 -54.99 1.96 48.65
N LYS A 418 -54.83 0.68 49.00
CA LYS A 418 -53.77 -0.18 48.45
C LYS A 418 -54.00 -0.60 47.01
N SER A 419 -55.24 -0.72 46.56
CA SER A 419 -55.54 -0.90 45.14
C SER A 419 -55.26 0.38 44.32
N SER A 420 -55.52 1.57 44.88
CA SER A 420 -55.11 2.84 44.26
C SER A 420 -53.59 3.00 44.17
N GLU A 421 -52.85 2.69 45.25
CA GLU A 421 -51.37 2.65 45.24
C GLU A 421 -50.82 1.68 44.18
N LEU A 422 -51.38 0.47 44.10
CA LEU A 422 -50.99 -0.54 43.11
C LEU A 422 -51.28 -0.08 41.67
N ALA A 423 -52.44 0.54 41.43
CA ALA A 423 -52.79 1.09 40.12
C ALA A 423 -51.83 2.22 39.70
N ALA A 424 -51.48 3.12 40.62
CA ALA A 424 -50.52 4.20 40.36
C ALA A 424 -49.10 3.67 40.10
N GLY A 425 -48.63 2.70 40.90
CA GLY A 425 -47.34 2.04 40.70
C GLY A 425 -47.25 1.30 39.38
N ALA A 426 -48.32 0.58 38.99
CA ALA A 426 -48.41 -0.11 37.72
C ALA A 426 -48.48 0.86 36.52
N ALA A 427 -49.20 1.98 36.63
CA ALA A 427 -49.20 3.02 35.60
C ALA A 427 -47.81 3.67 35.42
N ASN A 428 -47.07 3.90 36.51
CA ASN A 428 -45.69 4.39 36.46
C ASN A 428 -44.76 3.37 35.78
N LEU A 429 -44.85 2.09 36.15
CA LEU A 429 -44.10 1.00 35.51
C LEU A 429 -44.40 0.90 34.00
N ALA A 430 -45.66 1.08 33.59
CA ALA A 430 -46.04 1.12 32.18
C ALA A 430 -45.40 2.30 31.44
N ALA A 431 -45.42 3.50 32.04
CA ALA A 431 -44.78 4.69 31.47
C ALA A 431 -43.25 4.52 31.32
N LYS A 432 -42.56 4.01 32.36
CA LYS A 432 -41.12 3.75 32.31
C LYS A 432 -40.73 2.61 31.36
N SER A 433 -41.61 1.63 31.17
CA SER A 433 -41.45 0.61 30.14
C SER A 433 -41.62 1.21 28.73
N GLY A 434 -42.52 2.18 28.56
CA GLY A 434 -42.63 2.98 27.33
C GLY A 434 -41.37 3.79 27.02
N GLU A 435 -40.80 4.49 28.02
CA GLU A 435 -39.52 5.20 27.89
C GLU A 435 -38.37 4.25 27.49
N LEU A 436 -38.28 3.08 28.12
CA LEU A 436 -37.29 2.05 27.79
C LEU A 436 -37.47 1.53 26.36
N SER A 437 -38.70 1.27 25.92
CA SER A 437 -39.00 0.81 24.56
C SER A 437 -38.63 1.85 23.50
N ALA A 438 -38.88 3.13 23.77
CA ALA A 438 -38.46 4.24 22.91
C ALA A 438 -36.93 4.38 22.82
N GLY A 439 -36.22 4.33 23.96
CA GLY A 439 -34.76 4.38 23.99
C GLY A 439 -34.11 3.18 23.28
N ALA A 440 -34.64 1.97 23.49
CA ALA A 440 -34.19 0.78 22.78
C ALA A 440 -34.44 0.87 21.26
N SER A 441 -35.56 1.45 20.84
CA SER A 441 -35.83 1.73 19.42
C SER A 441 -34.84 2.73 18.81
N GLN A 442 -34.42 3.75 19.57
CA GLN A 442 -33.37 4.69 19.15
C GLN A 442 -32.00 4.01 19.02
N VAL A 443 -31.64 3.12 19.95
CA VAL A 443 -30.40 2.32 19.86
C VAL A 443 -30.42 1.41 18.64
N SER A 444 -31.55 0.77 18.34
CA SER A 444 -31.71 -0.07 17.14
C SER A 444 -31.51 0.75 15.84
N ALA A 445 -32.15 1.92 15.73
CA ALA A 445 -31.99 2.79 14.56
C ALA A 445 -30.56 3.36 14.42
N GLY A 446 -29.91 3.72 15.53
CA GLY A 446 -28.51 4.16 15.56
C GLY A 446 -27.55 3.04 15.15
N ALA A 447 -27.79 1.80 15.60
CA ALA A 447 -27.02 0.63 15.21
C ALA A 447 -27.18 0.31 13.71
N SER A 448 -28.40 0.36 13.16
CA SER A 448 -28.61 0.22 11.70
C SER A 448 -27.91 1.34 10.90
N SER A 449 -27.89 2.57 11.41
CA SER A 449 -27.15 3.68 10.79
C SER A 449 -25.63 3.46 10.82
N LEU A 450 -25.11 2.75 11.84
CA LEU A 450 -23.72 2.33 11.92
C LEU A 450 -23.39 1.22 10.92
N VAL A 451 -24.30 0.26 10.71
CA VAL A 451 -24.18 -0.79 9.67
C VAL A 451 -24.08 -0.17 8.26
N ASP A 452 -24.96 0.76 7.92
CA ASP A 452 -24.90 1.49 6.63
C ASP A 452 -23.56 2.26 6.49
N GLY A 453 -23.05 2.81 7.60
CA GLY A 453 -21.76 3.48 7.65
C GLY A 453 -20.58 2.54 7.42
N THR A 454 -20.60 1.34 8.01
CA THR A 454 -19.52 0.35 7.87
C THR A 454 -19.52 -0.34 6.50
N TYR A 455 -20.67 -0.59 5.88
CA TYR A 455 -20.70 -1.07 4.49
C TYR A 455 -20.06 -0.08 3.52
N ARG A 456 -20.34 1.23 3.67
CA ARG A 456 -19.70 2.29 2.87
C ARG A 456 -18.20 2.43 3.15
N LEU A 457 -17.75 2.11 4.37
CA LEU A 457 -16.34 2.07 4.72
C LEU A 457 -15.62 0.88 4.09
N ALA A 458 -16.25 -0.31 4.06
CA ALA A 458 -15.76 -1.49 3.37
C ALA A 458 -15.66 -1.26 1.85
N GLU A 459 -16.72 -0.74 1.22
CA GLU A 459 -16.71 -0.35 -0.20
C GLU A 459 -15.59 0.66 -0.51
N GLY A 460 -15.37 1.65 0.35
CA GLY A 460 -14.26 2.60 0.22
C GLY A 460 -12.88 1.94 0.32
N ALA A 461 -12.74 0.92 1.17
CA ALA A 461 -11.51 0.16 1.34
C ALA A 461 -11.25 -0.80 0.17
N ASP A 462 -12.28 -1.47 -0.36
CA ASP A 462 -12.16 -2.30 -1.58
C ASP A 462 -11.72 -1.46 -2.79
N ASN A 463 -12.33 -0.28 -2.98
CA ASN A 463 -11.92 0.67 -4.01
C ASN A 463 -10.46 1.13 -3.83
N LEU A 464 -10.01 1.36 -2.59
CA LEU A 464 -8.61 1.66 -2.30
C LEU A 464 -7.68 0.48 -2.64
N SER A 465 -8.09 -0.76 -2.35
CA SER A 465 -7.35 -1.98 -2.69
C SER A 465 -7.19 -2.19 -4.20
N VAL A 466 -8.24 -1.92 -4.98
CA VAL A 466 -8.19 -1.92 -6.46
C VAL A 466 -7.28 -0.80 -6.98
N GLY A 467 -7.37 0.40 -6.39
CA GLY A 467 -6.52 1.54 -6.75
C GLY A 467 -5.03 1.29 -6.47
N THR A 468 -4.69 0.74 -5.31
CA THR A 468 -3.30 0.39 -4.95
C THR A 468 -2.77 -0.78 -5.77
N SER A 469 -3.60 -1.78 -6.10
CA SER A 469 -3.24 -2.85 -7.04
C SER A 469 -2.90 -2.30 -8.44
N THR A 470 -3.67 -1.31 -8.91
CA THR A 470 -3.41 -0.60 -10.18
C THR A 470 -2.12 0.21 -10.11
N LEU A 471 -1.85 0.88 -8.98
CA LEU A 471 -0.61 1.61 -8.74
C LEU A 471 0.62 0.68 -8.68
N ASN A 472 0.51 -0.49 -8.05
CA ASN A 472 1.56 -1.51 -8.03
C ASN A 472 1.91 -1.94 -9.47
N ALA A 473 0.92 -2.31 -10.28
CA ALA A 473 1.14 -2.70 -11.67
C ALA A 473 1.81 -1.58 -12.49
N GLY A 474 1.38 -0.32 -12.32
CA GLY A 474 2.03 0.84 -12.93
C GLY A 474 3.49 1.03 -12.49
N ALA A 475 3.77 0.88 -11.20
CA ALA A 475 5.12 0.97 -10.63
C ALA A 475 6.03 -0.18 -11.09
N ALA A 476 5.51 -1.41 -11.20
CA ALA A 476 6.25 -2.57 -11.72
C ALA A 476 6.62 -2.38 -13.21
N ASN A 477 5.69 -1.84 -14.02
CA ASN A 477 5.95 -1.47 -15.41
C ASN A 477 7.02 -0.37 -15.52
N LEU A 478 6.92 0.68 -14.68
CA LEU A 478 7.93 1.75 -14.63
C LEU A 478 9.31 1.22 -14.24
N ALA A 479 9.41 0.43 -13.18
CA ALA A 479 10.65 -0.19 -12.72
C ALA A 479 11.28 -1.13 -13.77
N THR A 480 10.47 -1.74 -14.65
CA THR A 480 10.95 -2.56 -15.76
C THR A 480 11.44 -1.69 -16.92
N GLY A 481 10.68 -0.64 -17.28
CA GLY A 481 11.08 0.32 -18.30
C GLY A 481 12.37 1.07 -17.96
N THR A 482 12.56 1.48 -16.72
CA THR A 482 13.78 2.20 -16.30
C THR A 482 14.98 1.26 -16.15
N LYS A 483 14.81 -0.02 -15.80
CA LYS A 483 15.89 -1.03 -15.91
C LYS A 483 16.33 -1.23 -17.36
N ASN A 484 15.39 -1.30 -18.29
CA ASN A 484 15.71 -1.40 -19.72
C ASN A 484 16.41 -0.13 -20.24
N LEU A 485 16.01 1.06 -19.77
CA LEU A 485 16.68 2.32 -20.09
C LEU A 485 18.11 2.37 -19.53
N SER A 486 18.32 1.93 -18.28
CA SER A 486 19.66 1.79 -17.67
C SER A 486 20.55 0.85 -18.49
N ALA A 487 20.06 -0.35 -18.83
CA ALA A 487 20.81 -1.31 -19.65
C ALA A 487 21.06 -0.83 -21.11
N GLY A 488 20.23 0.08 -21.63
CA GLY A 488 20.47 0.75 -22.91
C GLY A 488 21.49 1.88 -22.81
N ALA A 489 21.46 2.64 -21.71
CA ALA A 489 22.39 3.72 -21.43
C ALA A 489 23.81 3.21 -21.15
N ALA A 490 23.97 2.11 -20.41
CA ALA A 490 25.26 1.43 -20.22
C ALA A 490 25.91 1.08 -21.57
N LYS A 491 25.17 0.41 -22.47
CA LYS A 491 25.65 0.07 -23.82
C LYS A 491 26.00 1.28 -24.69
N LEU A 492 25.32 2.41 -24.48
CA LEU A 492 25.66 3.66 -25.15
C LEU A 492 26.96 4.24 -24.59
N ALA A 493 27.19 4.16 -23.27
CA ALA A 493 28.44 4.56 -22.63
C ALA A 493 29.62 3.70 -23.13
N ASP A 494 29.46 2.37 -23.14
CA ASP A 494 30.45 1.42 -23.69
C ASP A 494 30.82 1.80 -25.13
N GLY A 495 29.83 1.86 -26.04
CA GLY A 495 30.07 2.12 -27.46
C GLY A 495 30.59 3.53 -27.79
N THR A 496 30.36 4.53 -26.92
CA THR A 496 30.96 5.86 -27.07
C THR A 496 32.35 5.95 -26.44
N SER A 497 32.66 5.16 -25.41
CA SER A 497 34.03 4.97 -24.93
C SER A 497 34.91 4.23 -25.96
N ASP A 498 34.34 3.24 -26.65
CA ASP A 498 35.00 2.55 -27.78
C ASP A 498 35.27 3.54 -28.93
N LEU A 499 34.30 4.38 -29.28
CA LEU A 499 34.44 5.41 -30.31
C LEU A 499 35.52 6.44 -29.94
N ALA A 500 35.56 6.91 -28.68
CA ALA A 500 36.61 7.80 -28.20
C ALA A 500 38.00 7.16 -28.30
N SER A 501 38.12 5.90 -27.90
CA SER A 501 39.37 5.13 -27.98
C SER A 501 39.84 4.95 -29.43
N GLY A 502 38.91 4.67 -30.35
CA GLY A 502 39.18 4.60 -31.80
C GLY A 502 39.60 5.94 -32.40
N ALA A 503 38.94 7.03 -32.01
CA ALA A 503 39.26 8.38 -32.48
C ALA A 503 40.63 8.86 -31.95
N ALA A 504 40.97 8.59 -30.70
CA ALA A 504 42.31 8.82 -30.16
C ALA A 504 43.39 8.01 -30.90
N THR A 505 43.09 6.76 -31.27
CA THR A 505 44.00 5.93 -32.08
C THR A 505 44.20 6.49 -33.48
N LEU A 506 43.13 7.02 -34.10
CA LEU A 506 43.20 7.68 -35.42
C LEU A 506 43.99 8.99 -35.37
N SER A 507 43.85 9.77 -34.29
CA SER A 507 44.66 10.99 -34.08
C SER A 507 46.16 10.67 -34.02
N ILE A 508 46.56 9.65 -33.25
CA ILE A 508 47.97 9.23 -33.16
C ILE A 508 48.49 8.83 -34.55
N GLY A 509 47.79 7.93 -35.26
CA GLY A 509 48.22 7.49 -36.59
C GLY A 509 48.20 8.60 -37.66
N ALA A 510 47.38 9.63 -37.50
CA ALA A 510 47.37 10.81 -38.36
C ALA A 510 48.53 11.77 -38.03
N SER A 511 48.91 11.91 -36.76
CA SER A 511 50.12 12.62 -36.35
C SER A 511 51.40 11.90 -36.81
N ASP A 512 51.48 10.58 -36.65
CA ASP A 512 52.59 9.76 -37.17
C ASP A 512 52.77 9.93 -38.69
N LEU A 513 51.66 10.03 -39.43
CA LEU A 513 51.65 10.30 -40.87
C LEU A 513 52.08 11.74 -41.20
N ALA A 514 51.68 12.73 -40.40
CA ALA A 514 52.09 14.12 -40.58
C ALA A 514 53.60 14.29 -40.38
N ASP A 515 54.14 13.74 -39.29
CA ASP A 515 55.57 13.79 -38.98
C ASP A 515 56.39 13.05 -40.05
N GLY A 516 55.98 11.83 -40.45
CA GLY A 516 56.67 11.07 -41.49
C GLY A 516 56.60 11.69 -42.90
N THR A 517 55.58 12.51 -43.20
CA THR A 517 55.51 13.26 -44.46
C THR A 517 56.21 14.62 -44.41
N ALA A 518 56.38 15.20 -43.21
CA ALA A 518 57.32 16.30 -42.99
C ALA A 518 58.78 15.85 -43.16
N GLU A 519 59.18 14.71 -42.58
CA GLU A 519 60.52 14.11 -42.80
C GLU A 519 60.78 13.84 -44.30
N LEU A 520 59.78 13.34 -45.02
CA LEU A 520 59.87 13.14 -46.47
C LEU A 520 60.02 14.49 -47.22
N SER A 521 59.26 15.51 -46.84
CA SER A 521 59.35 16.86 -47.40
C SER A 521 60.77 17.44 -47.25
N ASP A 522 61.34 17.37 -46.05
CA ASP A 522 62.66 17.91 -45.73
C ASP A 522 63.77 17.14 -46.46
N GLY A 523 63.67 15.81 -46.50
CA GLY A 523 64.55 14.96 -47.30
C GLY A 523 64.52 15.33 -48.79
N ASN A 524 63.33 15.60 -49.34
CA ASN A 524 63.19 16.01 -50.73
C ASN A 524 63.65 17.46 -50.99
N ALA A 525 63.50 18.37 -50.03
CA ALA A 525 64.07 19.72 -50.11
C ALA A 525 65.61 19.69 -50.18
N LEU A 526 66.25 18.81 -49.39
CA LEU A 526 67.71 18.58 -49.47
C LEU A 526 68.13 17.97 -50.82
N VAL A 527 67.33 17.07 -51.40
CA VAL A 527 67.55 16.55 -52.76
C VAL A 527 67.40 17.66 -53.81
N ALA A 528 66.42 18.55 -53.66
CA ALA A 528 66.23 19.70 -54.54
C ALA A 528 67.42 20.67 -54.47
N GLU A 529 67.84 21.09 -53.26
CA GLU A 529 69.00 21.98 -53.07
C GLU A 529 70.31 21.37 -53.59
N GLY A 530 70.56 20.08 -53.32
CA GLY A 530 71.71 19.36 -53.84
C GLY A 530 71.71 19.25 -55.36
N SER A 531 70.53 19.03 -55.96
CA SER A 531 70.36 18.94 -57.41
C SER A 531 70.48 20.31 -58.09
N ALA A 532 69.95 21.37 -57.49
CA ALA A 532 70.16 22.76 -57.93
C ALA A 532 71.64 23.17 -57.82
N THR A 533 72.34 22.75 -56.77
CA THR A 533 73.78 22.97 -56.60
C THR A 533 74.59 22.24 -57.68
N LEU A 534 74.20 21.00 -58.02
CA LEU A 534 74.83 20.26 -59.13
C LEU A 534 74.51 20.89 -60.49
N ALA A 535 73.28 21.34 -60.72
CA ALA A 535 72.87 22.00 -61.95
C ALA A 535 73.59 23.33 -62.17
N THR A 536 73.67 24.18 -61.15
CA THR A 536 74.40 25.46 -61.18
C THR A 536 75.91 25.25 -61.28
N GLY A 537 76.47 24.24 -60.60
CA GLY A 537 77.87 23.83 -60.77
C GLY A 537 78.19 23.41 -62.21
N ALA A 538 77.36 22.54 -62.81
CA ALA A 538 77.49 22.09 -64.19
C ALA A 538 77.27 23.24 -65.21
N ALA A 539 76.37 24.19 -64.93
CA ALA A 539 76.23 25.41 -65.72
C ALA A 539 77.44 26.35 -65.56
N GLY A 540 78.09 26.36 -64.39
CA GLY A 540 79.31 27.12 -64.11
C GLY A 540 80.53 26.66 -64.95
N VAL A 541 80.56 25.39 -65.38
CA VAL A 541 81.57 24.84 -66.31
C VAL A 541 81.08 24.77 -67.78
N SER A 542 80.03 25.54 -68.13
CA SER A 542 79.50 25.62 -69.49
C SER A 542 80.37 26.46 -70.46
N PRO A 543 80.10 26.43 -71.78
CA PRO A 543 80.92 27.15 -72.75
C PRO A 543 81.01 28.67 -72.53
N SER A 544 79.95 29.33 -72.06
CA SER A 544 79.94 30.80 -71.92
C SER A 544 80.85 31.30 -70.80
N THR A 545 80.94 30.58 -69.69
CA THR A 545 81.84 30.89 -68.56
C THR A 545 83.26 30.39 -68.82
N MET A 546 83.43 29.28 -69.56
CA MET A 546 84.75 28.80 -69.95
C MET A 546 85.36 29.57 -71.13
N VAL A 547 84.59 30.14 -72.06
CA VAL A 547 85.13 30.79 -73.27
C VAL A 547 86.19 31.85 -72.96
N PRO A 548 86.06 32.74 -71.96
CA PRO A 548 87.14 33.67 -71.58
C PRO A 548 88.44 32.93 -71.19
N TRP A 549 88.35 31.88 -70.39
CA TRP A 549 89.51 31.08 -69.94
C TRP A 549 90.08 30.21 -71.06
N LEU A 550 89.24 29.67 -71.95
CA LEU A 550 89.66 28.93 -73.13
C LEU A 550 90.32 29.85 -74.16
N LEU A 551 89.84 31.08 -74.35
CA LEU A 551 90.49 32.09 -75.19
C LEU A 551 91.83 32.54 -74.59
N VAL A 552 91.93 32.70 -73.26
CA VAL A 552 93.22 32.94 -72.58
C VAL A 552 94.16 31.74 -72.73
N ALA A 553 93.70 30.51 -72.53
CA ALA A 553 94.50 29.30 -72.68
C ALA A 553 94.95 29.06 -74.13
N LEU A 554 94.09 29.30 -75.11
CA LEU A 554 94.42 29.26 -76.55
C LEU A 554 95.37 30.41 -76.92
N GLY A 555 95.21 31.60 -76.35
CA GLY A 555 96.11 32.73 -76.54
C GLY A 555 97.51 32.48 -75.97
N VAL A 556 97.60 31.96 -74.74
CA VAL A 556 98.87 31.55 -74.10
C VAL A 556 99.48 30.35 -74.83
N GLY A 557 98.67 29.39 -75.27
CA GLY A 557 99.13 28.25 -76.09
C GLY A 557 99.68 28.70 -77.45
N ALA A 558 98.99 29.60 -78.14
CA ALA A 558 99.46 30.21 -79.39
C ALA A 558 100.73 31.04 -79.18
N ALA A 559 100.83 31.78 -78.07
CA ALA A 559 102.04 32.51 -77.69
C ALA A 559 103.21 31.57 -77.38
N ALA A 560 102.99 30.47 -76.66
CA ALA A 560 104.00 29.46 -76.38
C ALA A 560 104.47 28.74 -77.66
N ILE A 561 103.54 28.43 -78.57
CA ILE A 561 103.86 27.89 -79.90
C ILE A 561 104.65 28.92 -80.74
N ALA A 562 104.27 30.20 -80.73
CA ALA A 562 105.00 31.26 -81.43
C ALA A 562 106.42 31.46 -80.84
N VAL A 563 106.58 31.39 -79.52
CA VAL A 563 107.89 31.41 -78.84
C VAL A 563 108.70 30.18 -79.20
N TRP A 564 108.11 28.98 -79.24
CA TRP A 564 108.79 27.74 -79.65
C TRP A 564 109.25 27.79 -81.12
N ILE A 565 108.39 28.24 -82.03
CA ILE A 565 108.73 28.47 -83.45
C ILE A 565 109.88 29.48 -83.54
N THR A 566 109.79 30.62 -82.84
CA THR A 566 110.81 31.68 -82.87
C THR A 566 112.14 31.20 -82.29
N HIS A 567 112.11 30.42 -81.21
CA HIS A 567 113.30 29.81 -80.60
C HIS A 567 113.96 28.80 -81.55
N ARG A 568 113.15 27.95 -82.20
CA ARG A 568 113.62 26.95 -83.17
C ARG A 568 114.22 27.58 -84.43
N VAL A 569 113.62 28.67 -84.93
CA VAL A 569 114.15 29.48 -86.05
C VAL A 569 115.42 30.25 -85.66
N ARG A 570 115.56 30.67 -84.39
CA ARG A 570 116.81 31.28 -83.88
C ARG A 570 117.95 30.27 -83.71
N PHE A 571 117.66 29.03 -83.30
CA PHE A 571 118.68 27.97 -83.22
C PHE A 571 119.25 27.63 -84.60
N ALA A 572 118.41 27.58 -85.63
CA ALA A 572 118.81 27.37 -87.03
C ALA A 572 119.65 28.52 -87.67
N ARG A 573 120.12 29.50 -86.89
CA ARG A 573 120.93 30.64 -87.34
C ARG A 573 122.23 30.86 -86.54
N ARG A 574 122.71 29.86 -85.77
CA ARG A 574 123.93 30.00 -84.93
C ARG A 574 125.11 29.09 -85.30
N GLU A 575 124.98 28.24 -86.32
CA GLU A 575 126.03 27.28 -86.72
C GLU A 575 126.75 27.68 -88.03
N SER A 576 126.59 28.92 -88.49
CA SER A 576 127.24 29.46 -89.69
C SER A 576 127.97 30.78 -89.40
N VAL A 577 129.17 30.94 -89.96
CA VAL A 577 130.09 32.10 -89.86
C VAL A 577 131.00 32.09 -88.61
N THR A 578 131.96 31.16 -88.62
CA THR A 578 133.35 31.39 -88.16
C THR A 578 134.31 30.65 -89.11
N ALA A 579 134.49 31.20 -90.31
CA ALA A 579 135.51 30.87 -91.30
C ALA A 579 135.57 32.03 -92.31
#